data_AF-U9SGW4-F1
#
_entry.id   AF-U9SGW4-F1
#
_cell.length_a   1.000
_cell.length_b   1.000
_cell.length_c   1.000
_cell.angle_alpha   90.00
_cell.angle_beta   90.00
_cell.angle_gamma   90.00
#
_symmetry.space_group_name_H-M   'P 1'
#
loop_
_entity.id
_entity.type
_entity.pdbx_description
1 polymer ?
#
loop_
_entity_poly.entity_id
_entity_poly.type
_entity_poly.pdbx_seq_one_letter_code
_entity_poly.pdbx_strand_id
1 'polypeptide(L)'
;ETLAIWITNAFAAELVINGDILREKVKTFAKGFEIDNFWGKAKSVPLETLDEKRRHLREIIKNYDLNDVFNCNEIGKTLAQDPLSSKKKSKKQITLLFTCNAIGTEKLKPLFIYTYKNPLQVSIWNDYLTKLDT
;
A
#
# COMPACT_ATOMS: atom_id res chain seq x y z
N GLU A 1 -13.53 4.24 7.39
CA GLU A 1 -14.47 3.27 8.02
C GLU A 1 -15.00 2.16 7.10
N THR A 2 -15.26 2.38 5.82
CA THR A 2 -16.01 1.42 4.96
C THR A 2 -15.29 0.12 4.57
N LEU A 3 -13.95 0.09 4.49
CA LEU A 3 -13.21 -1.13 4.10
C LEU A 3 -13.12 -2.15 5.24
N ALA A 4 -12.87 -1.69 6.47
CA ALA A 4 -12.81 -2.54 7.66
C ALA A 4 -14.15 -3.26 7.90
N ILE A 5 -15.27 -2.52 7.83
CA ILE A 5 -16.63 -3.08 7.94
C ILE A 5 -16.88 -4.13 6.86
N TRP A 6 -16.47 -3.86 5.61
CA TRP A 6 -16.64 -4.83 4.53
C TRP A 6 -15.84 -6.12 4.76
N ILE A 7 -14.59 -6.01 5.22
CA ILE A 7 -13.74 -7.16 5.53
C ILE A 7 -14.36 -7.99 6.66
N THR A 8 -14.82 -7.34 7.74
CA THR A 8 -15.49 -8.02 8.86
C THR A 8 -16.74 -8.77 8.39
N ASN A 9 -17.57 -8.16 7.53
CA ASN A 9 -18.75 -8.80 6.96
C ASN A 9 -18.40 -9.95 6.01
N ALA A 10 -17.31 -9.84 5.24
CA ALA A 10 -16.85 -10.90 4.36
C ALA A 10 -16.37 -12.13 5.16
N PHE A 11 -15.66 -11.91 6.27
CA PHE A 11 -15.29 -12.99 7.19
C PHE A 11 -16.51 -13.63 7.85
N ALA A 12 -17.48 -12.83 8.31
CA ALA A 12 -18.73 -13.33 8.88
C ALA A 12 -19.55 -14.16 7.87
N ALA A 13 -19.38 -13.92 6.57
CA ALA A 13 -20.01 -14.66 5.48
C ALA A 13 -19.15 -15.82 4.93
N GLU A 14 -18.06 -16.18 5.63
CA GLU A 14 -17.12 -17.24 5.22
C GLU A 14 -16.54 -17.08 3.80
N LEU A 15 -16.45 -15.83 3.31
CA LEU A 15 -15.88 -15.55 1.99
C LEU A 15 -14.35 -15.62 2.03
N VAL A 16 -13.78 -16.38 1.09
CA VAL A 16 -12.32 -16.43 0.89
C VAL A 16 -11.86 -15.15 0.20
N ILE A 17 -11.32 -14.20 0.97
CA ILE A 17 -10.76 -12.96 0.43
C ILE A 17 -9.48 -13.28 -0.36
N ASN A 18 -9.58 -13.25 -1.69
CA ASN A 18 -8.46 -13.45 -2.60
C ASN A 18 -8.19 -12.21 -3.46
N GLY A 19 -7.13 -12.28 -4.28
CA GLY A 19 -6.68 -11.16 -5.10
C GLY A 19 -7.69 -10.68 -6.15
N ASP A 20 -8.63 -11.52 -6.58
CA ASP A 20 -9.65 -11.18 -7.56
C ASP A 20 -10.79 -10.40 -6.92
N ILE A 21 -11.26 -10.84 -5.75
CA ILE A 21 -12.29 -10.13 -4.97
C ILE A 21 -11.81 -8.73 -4.59
N LEU A 22 -10.55 -8.62 -4.14
CA LEU A 22 -9.95 -7.33 -3.82
C LEU A 22 -9.86 -6.42 -5.03
N ARG A 23 -9.53 -6.96 -6.21
CA ARG A 23 -9.45 -6.18 -7.45
C ARG A 23 -10.81 -5.63 -7.86
N GLU A 24 -11.86 -6.41 -7.75
CA GLU A 24 -13.22 -5.94 -8.00
C GLU A 24 -13.64 -4.86 -7.00
N LYS A 25 -13.32 -5.04 -5.71
CA LYS A 25 -13.61 -4.03 -4.68
C LYS A 25 -12.89 -2.71 -4.91
N VAL A 26 -11.62 -2.75 -5.31
CA VAL A 26 -10.86 -1.55 -5.65
C VAL A 26 -11.44 -0.86 -6.89
N LYS A 27 -11.91 -1.60 -7.90
CA LYS A 27 -12.63 -1.01 -9.03
C LYS A 27 -13.94 -0.33 -8.59
N THR A 28 -14.70 -0.97 -7.70
CA THR A 28 -15.93 -0.38 -7.14
C THR A 28 -15.62 0.91 -6.36
N PHE A 29 -14.56 0.89 -5.56
CA PHE A 29 -14.11 2.08 -4.83
C PHE A 29 -13.69 3.20 -5.79
N ALA A 30 -12.87 2.89 -6.79
CA ALA A 30 -12.44 3.84 -7.82
C ALA A 30 -13.60 4.50 -8.56
N LYS A 31 -14.65 3.74 -8.90
CA LYS A 31 -15.89 4.27 -9.47
C LYS A 31 -16.58 5.28 -8.55
N GLY A 32 -16.53 5.09 -7.24
CA GLY A 32 -17.07 6.03 -6.25
C GLY A 32 -16.36 7.39 -6.24
N PHE A 33 -15.15 7.48 -6.82
CA PHE A 33 -14.40 8.72 -7.02
C PHE A 33 -14.38 9.15 -8.49
N GLU A 34 -15.27 8.61 -9.33
CA GLU A 34 -15.33 8.91 -10.77
C GLU A 34 -14.02 8.58 -11.51
N ILE A 35 -13.24 7.62 -11.00
CA ILE A 35 -12.00 7.16 -11.62
C ILE A 35 -12.31 6.01 -12.57
N ASP A 36 -12.53 6.36 -13.84
CA ASP A 36 -12.72 5.39 -14.91
C ASP A 36 -11.42 4.68 -15.31
N ASN A 37 -11.54 3.44 -15.79
CA ASN A 37 -10.43 2.61 -16.26
C ASN A 37 -9.32 2.39 -15.21
N PHE A 38 -9.67 2.26 -13.93
CA PHE A 38 -8.71 1.91 -12.90
C PHE A 38 -8.13 0.50 -13.15
N TRP A 39 -6.84 0.43 -13.48
CA TRP A 39 -6.09 -0.82 -13.62
C TRP A 39 -5.21 -1.02 -12.37
N GLY A 40 -5.47 -2.08 -11.61
CA GLY A 40 -4.67 -2.47 -10.43
C GLY A 40 -3.24 -2.96 -10.74
N LYS A 41 -2.71 -2.67 -11.92
CA LYS A 41 -1.31 -2.84 -12.30
C LYS A 41 -0.81 -1.49 -12.80
N ALA A 42 0.37 -1.06 -12.34
CA ALA A 42 1.01 0.17 -12.77
C ALA A 42 1.22 0.15 -14.30
N LYS A 43 0.29 0.75 -15.04
CA LYS A 43 0.54 1.25 -16.40
C LYS A 43 1.08 2.67 -16.24
N SER A 44 2.16 2.99 -16.93
CA SER A 44 2.70 4.35 -16.95
C SER A 44 1.58 5.32 -17.34
N VAL A 45 1.26 6.23 -16.42
CA VAL A 45 0.25 7.27 -16.62
C VAL A 45 0.85 8.35 -17.54
N PRO A 46 0.11 8.85 -18.55
CA PRO A 46 0.55 9.99 -19.35
C PRO A 46 0.83 11.20 -18.45
N LEU A 47 2.04 11.76 -18.55
CA LEU A 47 2.53 12.86 -17.70
C LEU A 47 1.61 14.08 -17.74
N GLU A 48 0.96 14.33 -18.88
CA GLU A 48 0.03 15.44 -19.10
C GLU A 48 -1.20 15.39 -18.18
N THR A 49 -1.64 14.19 -17.75
CA THR A 49 -2.78 14.03 -16.83
C THR A 49 -2.38 14.04 -15.36
N LEU A 50 -1.08 14.11 -15.06
CA LEU A 50 -0.56 13.92 -13.71
C LEU A 50 -0.80 15.15 -12.82
N ASP A 51 -0.68 16.35 -13.37
CA ASP A 51 -0.83 17.59 -12.60
C ASP A 51 -2.29 17.86 -12.22
N GLU A 52 -3.22 17.54 -13.12
CA GLU A 52 -4.68 17.54 -12.85
C GLU A 52 -5.01 16.60 -11.69
N LYS A 53 -4.52 15.35 -11.74
CA LYS A 53 -4.73 14.34 -10.69
C LYS A 53 -4.08 14.72 -9.37
N ARG A 54 -2.88 15.29 -9.39
CA ARG A 54 -2.22 15.84 -8.20
C ARG A 54 -3.00 16.99 -7.59
N ARG A 55 -3.60 17.85 -8.42
CA ARG A 55 -4.46 18.95 -7.97
C ARG A 55 -5.69 18.42 -7.27
N HIS A 56 -6.39 17.46 -7.87
CA HIS A 56 -7.55 16.82 -7.25
C HIS A 56 -7.19 16.14 -5.93
N LEU A 57 -6.09 15.38 -5.87
CA LEU A 57 -5.64 14.75 -4.63
C LEU A 57 -5.35 15.78 -3.52
N ARG A 58 -4.74 16.93 -3.86
CA ARG A 58 -4.52 18.02 -2.90
C ARG A 58 -5.83 18.60 -2.36
N GLU A 59 -6.85 18.79 -3.20
CA GLU A 59 -8.17 19.26 -2.76
C GLU A 59 -8.84 18.27 -1.80
N ILE A 60 -8.69 16.96 -2.02
CA ILE A 60 -9.19 15.94 -1.10
C ILE A 60 -8.44 16.00 0.24
N ILE A 61 -7.10 16.01 0.19
CA ILE A 61 -6.24 16.01 1.38
C ILE A 61 -6.41 17.29 2.21
N LYS A 62 -6.73 18.42 1.58
CA LYS A 62 -6.92 19.72 2.25
C LYS A 62 -7.99 19.70 3.37
N ASN A 63 -8.95 18.79 3.29
CA ASN A 63 -10.01 18.65 4.28
C ASN A 63 -9.62 17.79 5.49
N TYR A 64 -8.41 17.24 5.51
CA TYR A 64 -7.90 16.43 6.62
C TYR A 64 -6.88 17.23 7.44
N ASP A 65 -6.81 16.94 8.75
CA ASP A 65 -5.71 17.42 9.59
C ASP A 65 -4.40 16.75 9.13
N LEU A 66 -3.32 17.53 9.04
CA LEU A 66 -2.00 17.02 8.65
C LEU A 66 -1.44 15.98 9.65
N ASN A 67 -1.92 16.00 10.90
CA ASN A 67 -1.64 14.96 11.88
C ASN A 67 -2.19 13.60 11.43
N ASP A 68 -3.30 13.58 10.71
CA ASP A 68 -4.03 12.38 10.27
C ASP A 68 -3.71 11.97 8.83
N VAL A 69 -2.86 12.73 8.13
CA VAL A 69 -2.41 12.41 6.77
C VAL A 69 -1.10 11.64 6.84
N PHE A 70 -1.13 10.35 6.56
CA PHE A 70 0.05 9.49 6.57
C PHE A 70 0.61 9.23 5.17
N ASN A 71 1.94 9.26 5.05
CA ASN A 71 2.67 8.79 3.89
C ASN A 71 3.43 7.50 4.22
N CYS A 72 3.52 6.60 3.25
CA CYS A 72 4.21 5.32 3.36
C CYS A 72 5.24 5.17 2.24
N ASN A 73 6.42 4.65 2.54
CA ASN A 73 7.43 4.36 1.53
C ASN A 73 8.14 3.02 1.80
N GLU A 74 8.35 2.25 0.74
CA GLU A 74 9.12 1.00 0.79
C GLU A 74 10.60 1.26 0.53
N ILE A 75 11.45 0.76 1.41
CA ILE A 75 12.91 0.80 1.27
C ILE A 75 13.43 -0.63 1.23
N GLY A 76 13.99 -1.01 0.09
CA GLY A 76 14.60 -2.32 -0.09
C GLY A 76 16.11 -2.31 0.22
N LYS A 77 16.55 -2.88 1.34
CA LYS A 77 17.97 -3.02 1.69
C LYS A 77 18.53 -4.37 1.27
N THR A 78 19.62 -4.33 0.52
CA THR A 78 20.37 -5.53 0.10
C THR A 78 21.19 -6.07 1.26
N LEU A 79 21.11 -7.38 1.51
CA LEU A 79 21.88 -8.05 2.57
C LEU A 79 23.25 -8.60 2.12
N ALA A 80 23.66 -8.36 0.88
CA ALA A 80 24.98 -8.80 0.41
C ALA A 80 26.07 -8.02 1.15
N GLN A 81 26.92 -8.73 1.90
CA GLN A 81 28.01 -8.15 2.70
C GLN A 81 29.24 -7.79 1.87
N ASP A 82 29.47 -8.47 0.74
CA ASP A 82 30.66 -8.28 -0.10
C ASP A 82 30.33 -8.15 -1.61
N PRO A 83 31.17 -7.45 -2.40
CA PRO A 83 31.09 -7.48 -3.85
C PRO A 83 31.42 -8.88 -4.36
N LEU A 84 30.39 -9.63 -4.75
CA LEU A 84 30.57 -10.96 -5.34
C LEU A 84 30.93 -10.82 -6.82
N SER A 85 32.19 -11.11 -7.13
CA SER A 85 32.70 -11.21 -8.49
C SER A 85 31.95 -12.26 -9.30
N SER A 86 31.47 -11.85 -10.47
CA SER A 86 31.24 -12.72 -11.62
C SER A 86 30.21 -13.85 -11.44
N LYS A 87 28.93 -13.51 -11.18
CA LYS A 87 27.70 -14.20 -11.67
C LYS A 87 26.45 -13.61 -11.01
N LYS A 88 25.41 -13.28 -11.78
CA LYS A 88 24.12 -12.76 -11.30
C LYS A 88 23.39 -13.84 -10.47
N LYS A 89 23.61 -13.89 -9.15
CA LYS A 89 22.87 -14.75 -8.21
C LYS A 89 21.74 -14.00 -7.51
N SER A 90 20.80 -14.77 -6.97
CA SER A 90 19.66 -14.30 -6.16
C SER A 90 20.09 -13.31 -5.08
N LYS A 91 19.74 -12.03 -5.25
CA LYS A 91 19.98 -10.98 -4.27
C LYS A 91 18.94 -11.13 -3.14
N LYS A 92 19.39 -11.52 -1.95
CA LYS A 92 18.52 -11.44 -0.76
C LYS A 92 18.37 -9.96 -0.40
N GLN A 93 17.16 -9.45 -0.55
CA GLN A 93 16.79 -8.08 -0.19
C GLN A 93 15.68 -8.15 0.86
N ILE A 94 15.85 -7.37 1.92
CA ILE A 94 14.79 -7.08 2.88
C ILE A 94 14.08 -5.84 2.39
N THR A 95 12.74 -5.84 2.37
CA THR A 95 11.95 -4.63 2.15
C THR A 95 11.34 -4.20 3.47
N LEU A 96 11.48 -2.93 3.81
CA LEU A 96 10.85 -2.32 4.97
C LEU A 96 9.87 -1.26 4.49
N LEU A 97 8.66 -1.24 5.04
CA LEU A 97 7.72 -0.15 4.87
C LEU A 97 7.86 0.81 6.05
N PHE A 98 8.14 2.07 5.75
CA PHE A 98 8.15 3.14 6.71
C PHE A 98 6.91 4.01 6.50
N THR A 99 6.27 4.39 7.60
CA THR A 99 5.06 5.22 7.59
C THR A 99 5.18 6.33 8.61
N CYS A 100 4.83 7.56 8.21
CA CYS A 100 4.81 8.72 9.09
C CYS A 100 3.68 9.68 8.69
N ASN A 101 3.18 10.46 9.65
CA ASN A 101 2.25 11.53 9.32
C ASN A 101 2.94 12.67 8.54
N ALA A 102 2.15 13.56 7.95
CA ALA A 102 2.63 14.57 7.02
C ALA A 102 3.57 15.59 7.68
N ILE A 103 3.40 15.80 8.99
CA ILE A 103 4.26 16.67 9.80
C ILE A 103 5.48 15.93 10.41
N GLY A 104 5.52 14.60 10.33
CA GLY A 104 6.61 13.76 10.82
C GLY A 104 6.70 13.60 12.34
N THR A 105 5.69 14.02 13.09
CA THR A 105 5.61 13.86 14.56
C THR A 105 5.28 12.43 14.95
N GLU A 106 4.42 11.77 14.17
CA GLU A 106 4.02 10.39 14.39
C GLU A 106 4.70 9.47 13.36
N LYS A 107 5.33 8.42 13.87
CA LYS A 107 6.02 7.40 13.07
C LYS A 107 5.53 6.04 13.51
N LEU A 108 4.93 5.30 12.58
CA LEU A 108 4.53 3.93 12.84
C LEU A 108 5.77 3.04 12.87
N LYS A 109 5.68 1.93 13.61
CA LYS A 109 6.76 0.94 13.65
C LYS A 109 7.05 0.46 12.21
N PRO A 110 8.32 0.31 11.80
CA PRO A 110 8.64 -0.18 10.47
C PRO A 110 8.08 -1.59 10.25
N LEU A 111 7.36 -1.81 9.16
CA LEU A 111 6.81 -3.12 8.82
C LEU A 111 7.78 -3.87 7.92
N PHE A 112 8.10 -5.11 8.30
CA PHE A 112 8.92 -6.00 7.48
C PHE A 112 8.09 -6.60 6.36
N ILE A 113 8.36 -6.17 5.13
CA ILE A 113 7.80 -6.75 3.92
C ILE A 113 8.78 -7.81 3.44
N TYR A 114 8.41 -9.08 3.63
CA TYR A 114 9.27 -10.22 3.35
C TYR A 114 9.79 -10.22 1.89
N THR A 115 10.91 -10.91 1.66
CA THR A 115 11.79 -10.78 0.49
C THR A 115 11.07 -10.82 -0.87
N TYR A 116 11.57 -10.04 -1.84
CA TYR A 116 11.27 -9.87 -3.29
C TYR A 116 10.37 -10.89 -4.03
N LYS A 117 10.31 -12.16 -3.62
CA LYS A 117 9.51 -13.21 -4.26
C LYS A 117 8.03 -13.23 -3.88
N ASN A 118 7.62 -12.58 -2.78
CA ASN A 118 6.22 -12.49 -2.35
C ASN A 118 5.91 -11.08 -1.82
N PRO A 119 5.50 -10.12 -2.68
CA PRO A 119 4.93 -8.86 -2.21
C PRO A 119 3.67 -9.12 -1.36
N LEU A 120 3.42 -8.23 -0.40
CA LEU A 120 2.38 -8.38 0.64
C LEU A 120 1.05 -8.96 0.11
N GLN A 121 0.67 -10.11 0.65
CA GLN A 121 -0.71 -10.56 0.66
C GLN A 121 -1.45 -9.72 1.71
N VAL A 122 -2.62 -9.17 1.35
CA VAL A 122 -3.40 -8.20 2.15
C VAL A 122 -3.69 -8.67 3.59
N SER A 123 -3.72 -9.98 3.84
CA SER A 123 -3.87 -10.58 5.17
C SER A 123 -2.80 -10.14 6.17
N ILE A 124 -1.53 -10.07 5.75
CA ILE A 124 -0.40 -9.71 6.65
C ILE A 124 -0.47 -8.24 7.07
N TRP A 125 -1.01 -7.37 6.21
CA TRP A 125 -1.16 -5.94 6.50
C TRP A 125 -2.25 -5.70 7.53
N ASN A 126 -3.36 -6.44 7.46
CA ASN A 126 -4.46 -6.34 8.42
C ASN A 126 -4.09 -6.91 9.81
N ASP A 127 -3.33 -8.01 9.85
CA ASP A 127 -2.78 -8.57 11.10
C ASP A 127 -1.81 -7.60 11.80
N TYR A 128 -1.18 -6.72 11.03
CA TYR A 128 -0.30 -5.70 11.57
C TYR A 128 -1.08 -4.51 12.14
N LEU A 129 -2.08 -4.00 11.40
CA LEU A 129 -2.94 -2.91 11.87
C LEU A 129 -3.68 -3.28 13.16
N THR A 130 -4.22 -4.50 13.24
CA THR A 130 -4.91 -4.99 14.45
C THR A 130 -3.99 -5.10 15.67
N LYS A 131 -2.67 -5.28 15.49
CA LYS A 131 -1.67 -5.27 16.57
C LYS A 131 -1.16 -3.88 16.93
N LEU A 132 -1.47 -2.86 16.13
CA LEU A 132 -1.16 -1.46 16.46
C LEU A 132 -2.32 -0.79 17.22
N ASP A 133 -3.55 -1.25 17.02
CA ASP A 133 -4.76 -0.77 17.71
C ASP A 133 -4.94 -1.36 19.15
N THR A 134 -3.98 -2.15 19.64
CA THR A 134 -3.94 -2.72 21.00
C THR A 134 -2.77 -2.17 21.82
#